data_AF-A0A9D4QJQ4-F1
#
_entry.id   AF-A0A9D4QJQ4-F1
#
_cell.length_a   1.000
_cell.length_b   1.000
_cell.length_c   1.000
_cell.angle_alpha   90.00
_cell.angle_beta   90.00
_cell.angle_gamma   90.00
#
_symmetry.space_group_name_H-M   'P 1'
#
loop_
_entity.id
_entity.type
_entity.pdbx_description
1 polymer ?
#
loop_
_entity_poly.entity_id
_entity_poly.type
_entity_poly.pdbx_seq_one_letter_code
_entity_poly.pdbx_strand_id
1 'polypeptide(L)' 'MSVQDPAVVIDEVKTPSKFDGDRYRAYTQSGTTMEFVVWPTMLLHSGGPILMKGVAQCK' A
#
# COMPACT_ATOMS: atom_id res chain seq x y z
N MET A 1 -25.44 3.62 -9.41
CA MET A 1 -24.80 4.89 -9.04
C MET A 1 -23.79 4.59 -7.95
N SER A 2 -22.50 4.53 -8.29
CA SER A 2 -21.44 4.53 -7.28
C SER A 2 -21.07 5.99 -6.99
N VAL A 3 -20.72 6.29 -5.75
CA VAL A 3 -20.26 7.64 -5.37
C VAL A 3 -18.87 7.93 -5.98
N GLN A 4 -18.12 6.88 -6.35
CA GLN A 4 -16.86 6.93 -7.08
C GLN A 4 -16.92 5.88 -8.20
N ASP A 5 -16.72 6.32 -9.45
CA ASP A 5 -16.57 5.45 -10.62
C ASP A 5 -15.27 5.84 -11.34
N PRO A 6 -14.25 4.96 -11.41
CA PRO A 6 -14.23 3.59 -10.91
C PRO A 6 -14.15 3.50 -9.37
N ALA A 7 -14.49 2.33 -8.82
CA ALA A 7 -14.41 2.08 -7.38
C ALA A 7 -12.96 2.07 -6.90
N VAL A 8 -12.68 2.87 -5.88
CA VAL A 8 -11.37 2.89 -5.20
C VAL A 8 -11.11 1.55 -4.53
N VAL A 9 -9.88 1.05 -4.67
CA VAL A 9 -9.47 -0.26 -4.16
C VAL A 9 -8.36 -0.11 -3.13
N ILE A 10 -8.49 -0.84 -2.02
CA ILE A 10 -7.43 -1.02 -1.04
C ILE A 10 -6.53 -2.17 -1.54
N ASP A 11 -5.24 -1.89 -1.72
CA ASP A 11 -4.26 -2.88 -2.17
C ASP A 11 -3.92 -3.82 -1.01
N GLU A 12 -4.31 -5.09 -1.14
CA GLU A 12 -4.03 -6.12 -0.15
C GLU A 12 -2.69 -6.78 -0.45
N VAL A 13 -1.70 -6.55 0.43
CA VAL A 13 -0.39 -7.19 0.36
C VAL A 13 -0.25 -8.23 1.46
N LYS A 14 0.21 -9.43 1.09
CA LYS A 14 0.60 -10.45 2.06
C LYS A 14 1.94 -10.09 2.69
N THR A 15 2.00 -10.07 4.01
CA THR A 15 3.24 -9.91 4.77
C THR A 15 3.68 -11.23 5.41
N PRO A 16 4.99 -11.49 5.56
CA PRO A 16 6.11 -10.62 5.18
C PRO A 16 6.39 -10.62 3.66
N SER A 17 6.80 -9.47 3.12
CA SER A 17 7.12 -9.28 1.70
C SER A 17 8.29 -8.32 1.51
N LYS A 18 8.80 -8.16 0.28
CA LYS A 18 9.86 -7.16 0.00
C LYS A 18 9.27 -5.76 0.08
N PHE A 19 10.01 -4.84 0.69
CA PHE A 19 9.61 -3.44 0.75
C PHE A 19 9.65 -2.81 -0.65
N ASP A 20 8.52 -2.26 -1.07
CA ASP A 20 8.36 -1.51 -2.32
C ASP A 20 8.18 -0.02 -2.00
N GLY A 21 9.22 0.78 -2.24
CA GLY A 21 9.22 2.22 -1.97
C GLY A 21 8.32 3.04 -2.90
N ASP A 22 7.88 2.47 -4.03
CA ASP A 22 6.92 3.12 -4.91
C ASP A 22 5.50 2.99 -4.34
N ARG A 23 5.21 1.89 -3.65
CA ARG A 23 3.90 1.65 -3.02
C ARG A 23 3.82 2.10 -1.56
N TYR A 24 4.91 2.01 -0.81
CA TYR A 24 4.91 2.19 0.64
C TYR A 24 5.95 3.21 1.11
N ARG A 25 5.61 3.88 2.22
CA ARG A 25 6.55 4.66 3.02
C ARG A 25 6.92 3.85 4.26
N ALA A 26 8.21 3.83 4.59
CA ALA A 26 8.69 3.26 5.85
C ALA A 26 8.12 4.06 7.02
N TYR A 27 7.58 3.36 8.03
CA TYR A 27 6.97 4.00 9.19
C TYR A 27 8.02 4.52 10.19
N THR A 28 8.69 3.60 10.90
CA THR A 28 9.75 3.97 11.86
C THR A 28 11.11 3.38 11.50
N GLN A 29 11.14 2.15 10.99
CA GLN A 29 12.36 1.48 10.58
C GLN A 29 12.38 1.35 9.06
N SER A 30 13.56 1.56 8.49
CA SER A 30 13.85 1.31 7.08
C SER A 30 14.53 -0.05 6.98
N GLY A 31 14.05 -0.90 6.07
CA GLY A 31 14.54 -2.26 5.88
C GLY A 31 14.12 -2.77 4.50
N THR A 32 14.62 -3.94 4.11
CA THR A 32 14.30 -4.54 2.81
C THR A 32 13.07 -5.44 2.86
N THR A 33 12.64 -5.81 4.07
CA THR A 33 11.49 -6.68 4.29
C THR A 33 10.43 -5.95 5.07
N MET A 34 9.21 -6.01 4.56
CA MET A 34 8.01 -5.42 5.13
C MET A 34 7.41 -6.45 6.11
N GLU A 35 7.36 -6.10 7.39
CA GLU A 35 6.88 -7.00 8.45
C GLU A 35 5.35 -6.94 8.57
N PHE A 36 4.79 -5.74 8.57
CA PHE A 36 3.35 -5.50 8.55
C PHE A 36 2.99 -4.14 7.94
N VAL A 37 1.76 -4.06 7.43
CA VAL A 37 1.17 -2.84 6.89
C VAL A 37 0.54 -2.06 8.05
N VAL A 38 0.97 -0.82 8.23
CA VAL A 38 0.37 0.13 9.20
C VAL A 38 -0.82 0.83 8.57
N TRP A 39 -0.68 1.23 7.30
CA TRP A 39 -1.73 1.83 6.50
C TRP A 39 -1.67 1.28 5.07
N PRO A 40 -2.79 0.82 4.50
CA PRO A 40 -2.76 0.21 3.18
C PRO A 40 -2.58 1.25 2.07
N THR A 41 -2.10 0.78 0.92
CA THR A 41 -2.02 1.58 -0.30
C THR A 41 -3.41 1.64 -0.93
N MET A 42 -3.82 2.82 -1.40
CA MET A 42 -5.09 3.00 -2.10
C MET A 42 -4.86 3.26 -3.58
N LEU A 43 -5.59 2.56 -4.42
CA LEU A 43 -5.55 2.65 -5.87
C LEU A 43 -6.87 3.23 -6.39
N LEU A 44 -6.80 3.96 -7.49
CA LEU A 44 -8.01 4.51 -8.14
C LEU A 44 -8.98 3.41 -8.58
N HIS A 45 -8.43 2.28 -9.02
CA HIS A 45 -9.13 1.03 -9.30
C HIS A 45 -8.11 -0.12 -9.21
N SER A 46 -8.57 -1.37 -9.32
CA SER A 46 -7.67 -2.53 -9.33
C SER A 46 -6.62 -2.41 -10.44
N GLY A 47 -5.33 -2.47 -10.08
CA GLY A 47 -4.19 -2.27 -10.99
C GLY A 47 -4.01 -0.84 -11.52
N GLY A 48 -4.81 0.11 -11.04
CA GLY A 48 -4.75 1.52 -11.44
C GLY A 48 -3.65 2.31 -10.74
N PRO A 49 -3.58 3.63 -10.99
CA PRO A 49 -2.61 4.50 -10.34
C PRO A 49 -2.82 4.57 -8.82
N ILE A 50 -1.72 4.78 -8.10
CA ILE A 50 -1.72 4.95 -6.64
C ILE A 50 -2.30 6.33 -6.31
N LEU A 51 -3.40 6.34 -5.57
CA LEU A 51 -3.96 7.56 -4.97
C LEU A 51 -3.20 7.94 -3.71
N MET A 52 -2.83 6.95 -2.91
CA MET A 52 -2.10 7.15 -1.66
C MET A 52 -1.13 6.00 -1.41
N LYS A 53 0.14 6.33 -1.19
CA LYS A 53 1.14 5.36 -0.74
C LYS A 53 0.76 4.86 0.65
N GLY A 54 0.83 3.54 0.84
CA GLY A 54 0.66 2.94 2.15
C GLY A 54 1.82 3.30 3.09
N VAL A 55 1.65 2.94 4.35
CA VAL A 55 2.68 3.07 5.39
C VAL A 55 2.94 1.68 5.95
N ALA A 56 4.21 1.33 6.08
CA ALA A 56 4.58 -0.01 6.50
C ALA A 56 5.80 -0.04 7.40
N GLN A 57 5.78 -0.98 8.33
CA GLN A 57 6.92 -1.23 9.18
C GLN A 57 7.85 -2.21 8.49
N CYS A 58 9.10 -1.79 8.29
CA CYS A 58 10.14 -2.66 7.81
C CYS A 58 10.92 -3.27 8.97
N LYS A 59 11.60 -4.37 8.67
CA LYS A 59 12.56 -5.06 9.53
C LYS A 59 13.88 -5.27 8.79
#